data_AF-A0A091WVP7-F1
#
_entry.id   AF-A0A091WVP7-F1
#
_cell.length_a   1.000
_cell.length_b   1.000
_cell.length_c   1.000
_cell.angle_alpha   90.00
_cell.angle_beta   90.00
_cell.angle_gamma   90.00
#
_symmetry.space_group_name_H-M   'P 1'
#
loop_
_entity.id
_entity.type
_entity.pdbx_description
1 polymer ?
#
loop_
_entity_poly.entity_id
_entity_poly.type
_entity_poly.pdbx_seq_one_letter_code
_entity_poly.pdbx_strand_id
1 'polypeptide(L)'
;VNGRNPCEGCVEIHSYGGQGTVCDDDWDLNDAQVVCRQLRCDFAVSAPSNAYFGQGTGNIYLDDVHCTGNQSSLFQCSHRGWGVHNCGHSEAAGVVCSGTIAVP
;
A
#
# COMPACT_ATOMS: atom_id res chain seq x y z
N VAL A 1 -5.05 6.07 -3.00
CA VAL A 1 -5.30 7.48 -3.40
C VAL A 1 -4.66 7.79 -4.75
N ASN A 2 -5.11 8.85 -5.45
CA ASN A 2 -4.58 9.28 -6.76
C ASN A 2 -4.62 8.23 -7.89
N GLY A 3 -5.45 7.19 -7.75
CA GLY A 3 -5.76 6.24 -8.82
C GLY A 3 -6.91 6.73 -9.69
N ARG A 4 -7.12 6.11 -10.85
CA ARG A 4 -8.25 6.43 -11.75
C ARG A 4 -9.54 5.77 -11.27
N ASN A 5 -9.46 4.79 -10.38
CA ASN A 5 -10.58 4.10 -9.77
C ASN A 5 -10.22 3.65 -8.32
N PRO A 6 -11.19 3.15 -7.53
CA PRO A 6 -10.94 2.79 -6.12
C PRO A 6 -9.98 1.60 -5.89
N CYS A 7 -9.66 0.83 -6.93
CA CYS A 7 -8.80 -0.35 -6.87
C CYS A 7 -7.38 -0.10 -7.39
N GLU A 8 -6.99 1.15 -7.56
CA GLU A 8 -5.60 1.50 -7.81
C GLU A 8 -5.22 2.80 -7.09
N GLY A 9 -3.93 2.99 -6.83
CA GLY A 9 -3.41 4.21 -6.23
C GLY A 9 -2.30 3.99 -5.22
N CYS A 10 -1.79 5.08 -4.67
CA CYS A 10 -0.89 5.06 -3.52
C CYS A 10 -1.60 4.45 -2.30
N VAL A 11 -0.89 3.60 -1.56
CA VAL A 11 -1.38 2.98 -0.33
C VAL A 11 -1.30 4.00 0.81
N GLU A 12 -2.40 4.18 1.52
CA GLU A 12 -2.49 5.08 2.67
C GLU A 12 -3.14 4.37 3.85
N ILE A 13 -2.53 4.52 5.01
CA ILE A 13 -2.98 3.96 6.28
C ILE A 13 -3.61 5.08 7.10
N HIS A 14 -4.83 4.83 7.55
CA HIS A 14 -5.55 5.72 8.45
C HIS A 14 -5.54 5.11 9.86
N SER A 15 -4.98 5.85 10.81
CA SER A 15 -4.91 5.45 12.23
C SER A 15 -5.32 6.62 13.13
N TYR A 16 -5.47 6.38 14.43
CA TYR A 16 -5.77 7.44 15.40
C TYR A 16 -4.74 8.57 15.40
N GLY A 17 -3.50 8.29 14.99
CA GLY A 17 -2.42 9.27 14.84
C GLY A 17 -2.41 10.05 13.52
N GLY A 18 -3.45 9.90 12.67
CA GLY A 18 -3.56 10.55 11.38
C GLY A 18 -3.40 9.60 10.19
N GLN A 19 -2.97 10.17 9.06
CA GLN A 19 -2.79 9.48 7.79
C GLN A 19 -1.31 9.40 7.42
N GLY A 20 -0.94 8.36 6.68
CA GLY A 20 0.43 8.15 6.24
C GLY A 20 0.58 7.03 5.22
N THR A 21 1.71 7.02 4.52
CA THR A 21 1.99 6.10 3.42
C THR A 21 2.78 4.87 3.86
N VAL A 22 2.99 3.97 2.91
CA VAL A 22 3.88 2.80 3.03
C VAL A 22 5.09 3.04 2.14
N CYS A 23 6.29 2.75 2.64
CA CYS A 23 7.51 2.80 1.83
C CYS A 23 7.53 1.66 0.80
N ASP A 24 8.18 1.89 -0.34
CA ASP A 24 8.30 0.92 -1.43
C ASP A 24 9.54 0.01 -1.35
N ASP A 25 10.38 0.18 -0.33
CA ASP A 25 11.48 -0.75 -0.03
C ASP A 25 10.90 -2.15 0.22
N ASP A 26 11.39 -3.11 -0.58
CA ASP A 26 10.93 -4.50 -0.67
C ASP A 26 9.45 -4.71 -1.07
N TRP A 27 8.74 -3.67 -1.47
CA TRP A 27 7.33 -3.74 -1.84
C TRP A 27 7.09 -4.61 -3.08
N ASP A 28 6.35 -5.71 -2.90
CA ASP A 28 6.14 -6.71 -3.92
C ASP A 28 4.66 -7.02 -4.23
N LEU A 29 4.45 -7.98 -5.13
CA LEU A 29 3.11 -8.39 -5.54
C LEU A 29 2.34 -9.10 -4.42
N ASN A 30 3.00 -9.76 -3.47
CA ASN A 30 2.36 -10.37 -2.31
C ASN A 30 1.83 -9.30 -1.35
N ASP A 31 2.58 -8.22 -1.16
CA ASP A 31 2.12 -7.08 -0.34
C ASP A 31 0.91 -6.42 -0.98
N ALA A 32 1.01 -6.12 -2.28
CA ALA A 32 -0.10 -5.60 -3.06
C ALA A 32 -1.32 -6.54 -3.03
N GLN A 33 -1.11 -7.86 -3.07
CA GLN A 33 -2.19 -8.86 -3.00
C GLN A 33 -2.95 -8.80 -1.67
N VAL A 34 -2.25 -8.59 -0.56
CA VAL A 34 -2.89 -8.39 0.76
C VAL A 34 -3.73 -7.12 0.75
N VAL A 35 -3.19 -6.00 0.23
CA VAL A 35 -3.95 -4.74 0.11
C VAL A 35 -5.18 -4.90 -0.78
N CYS A 36 -5.04 -5.50 -1.97
CA CYS A 36 -6.15 -5.69 -2.91
C CYS A 36 -7.27 -6.54 -2.29
N ARG A 37 -6.93 -7.62 -1.57
CA ARG A 37 -7.93 -8.42 -0.83
C ARG A 37 -8.55 -7.63 0.32
N GLN A 38 -7.76 -6.91 1.09
CA GLN A 38 -8.23 -6.10 2.21
C GLN A 38 -9.24 -5.03 1.74
N LEU A 39 -9.04 -4.46 0.55
CA LEU A 39 -9.92 -3.48 -0.09
C LEU A 39 -11.05 -4.11 -0.92
N ARG A 40 -11.12 -5.44 -1.03
CA ARG A 40 -12.09 -6.19 -1.85
C ARG A 40 -12.03 -5.83 -3.34
N CYS A 41 -10.81 -5.64 -3.84
CA CYS A 41 -10.46 -5.35 -5.23
C CYS A 41 -9.89 -6.59 -5.96
N ASP A 42 -10.30 -7.78 -5.53
CA ASP A 42 -9.85 -9.08 -6.02
C ASP A 42 -8.33 -9.29 -5.88
N PHE A 43 -7.63 -9.53 -6.99
CA PHE A 43 -6.20 -9.86 -7.00
C PHE A 43 -5.34 -8.69 -7.47
N ALA A 44 -4.10 -8.63 -6.97
CA ALA A 44 -3.12 -7.64 -7.40
C ALA A 44 -2.65 -7.92 -8.83
N VAL A 45 -2.55 -6.85 -9.61
CA VAL A 45 -2.03 -6.83 -10.97
C VAL A 45 -0.62 -6.24 -10.99
N SER A 46 -0.36 -5.24 -10.14
CA SER A 46 0.99 -4.70 -9.96
C SER A 46 1.18 -4.07 -8.58
N ALA A 47 2.45 -3.91 -8.21
CA ALA A 47 2.91 -3.23 -7.01
C ALA A 47 3.81 -2.03 -7.41
N PRO A 48 3.24 -0.88 -7.83
CA PRO A 48 4.03 0.28 -8.23
C PRO A 48 4.85 0.86 -7.08
N SER A 49 6.06 1.32 -7.42
CA SER A 49 7.00 2.01 -6.52
C SER A 49 7.34 3.41 -7.05
N ASN A 50 8.28 4.08 -6.40
CA ASN A 50 8.83 5.40 -6.71
C ASN A 50 7.74 6.48 -6.84
N ALA A 51 6.77 6.45 -5.92
CA ALA A 51 5.67 7.41 -5.90
C ALA A 51 4.93 7.51 -7.25
N TYR A 52 4.70 6.37 -7.91
CA TYR A 52 4.02 6.29 -9.22
C TYR A 52 2.70 7.06 -9.27
N PHE A 53 1.93 7.05 -8.17
CA PHE A 53 0.66 7.78 -8.03
C PHE A 53 0.83 9.17 -7.40
N GLY A 54 2.02 9.74 -7.49
CA GLY A 54 2.41 10.97 -6.80
C GLY A 54 3.02 10.69 -5.43
N GLN A 55 3.76 11.68 -4.94
CA GLN A 55 4.43 11.61 -3.65
C GLN A 55 3.44 11.42 -2.50
N GLY A 56 3.85 10.63 -1.51
CA GLY A 56 3.16 10.52 -0.24
C GLY A 56 3.09 11.84 0.51
N THR A 57 2.17 11.93 1.47
CA THR A 57 2.10 13.05 2.40
C THR A 57 1.85 12.53 3.81
N GLY A 58 2.19 13.32 4.83
CA GLY A 58 1.96 12.94 6.22
C GLY A 58 3.04 12.01 6.76
N ASN A 59 2.66 11.00 7.53
CA ASN A 59 3.62 10.04 8.08
C ASN A 59 4.01 8.97 7.05
N ILE A 60 5.10 8.25 7.29
CA ILE A 60 5.36 6.95 6.66
C ILE A 60 5.24 5.91 7.76
N TYR A 61 4.25 5.01 7.64
CA TYR A 61 3.88 4.12 8.73
C TYR A 61 4.56 2.77 8.67
N LEU A 62 4.76 2.23 7.47
CA LEU A 62 5.37 0.93 7.26
C LEU A 62 6.51 1.03 6.26
N ASP A 63 7.50 0.16 6.45
CA ASP A 63 8.74 0.04 5.70
C ASP A 63 9.26 -1.42 5.81
N ASP A 64 10.04 -1.87 4.83
CA ASP A 64 10.43 -3.26 4.56
C ASP A 64 9.25 -4.23 4.76
N VAL A 65 8.15 -4.01 4.06
CA VAL A 65 6.96 -4.86 4.22
C VAL A 65 7.21 -6.19 3.53
N HIS A 66 6.96 -7.29 4.25
CA HIS A 66 7.08 -8.65 3.72
C HIS A 66 5.86 -9.48 4.07
N CYS A 67 4.90 -9.49 3.15
CA CYS A 67 3.74 -10.36 3.20
C CYS A 67 4.04 -11.73 2.56
N THR A 68 3.22 -12.73 2.90
CA THR A 68 3.20 -14.02 2.17
C THR A 68 2.05 -14.08 1.17
N GLY A 69 1.29 -12.98 1.05
CA GLY A 69 0.09 -12.86 0.21
C GLY A 69 -1.21 -13.33 0.87
N ASN A 70 -1.10 -14.04 2.00
CA ASN A 70 -2.24 -14.71 2.63
C ASN A 70 -2.86 -13.93 3.79
N GLN A 71 -2.12 -12.98 4.36
CA GLN A 71 -2.58 -12.12 5.46
C GLN A 71 -3.93 -11.45 5.14
N SER A 72 -4.74 -11.21 6.17
CA SER A 72 -6.02 -10.50 6.01
C SER A 72 -5.87 -8.99 6.04
N SER A 73 -4.75 -8.50 6.58
CA SER A 73 -4.41 -7.09 6.66
C SER A 73 -2.92 -6.87 6.47
N LEU A 74 -2.56 -5.75 5.85
CA LEU A 74 -1.16 -5.32 5.69
C LEU A 74 -0.42 -5.23 7.03
N PHE A 75 -1.14 -4.92 8.12
CA PHE A 75 -0.56 -4.78 9.47
C PHE A 75 -0.14 -6.12 10.10
N GLN A 76 -0.44 -7.24 9.46
CA GLN A 76 -0.04 -8.58 9.92
C GLN A 76 1.21 -9.08 9.18
N CYS A 77 1.68 -8.35 8.17
CA CYS A 77 2.91 -8.69 7.48
C CYS A 77 4.11 -8.34 8.35
N SER A 78 5.27 -8.95 8.06
CA SER A 78 6.50 -8.51 8.71
C SER A 78 6.84 -7.11 8.20
N HIS A 79 7.34 -6.24 9.08
CA HIS A 79 7.77 -4.88 8.76
C HIS A 79 8.69 -4.36 9.86
N ARG A 80 9.40 -3.24 9.66
CA ARG A 80 10.39 -2.69 10.62
C ARG A 80 9.82 -2.17 11.95
N GLY A 81 8.50 -2.23 12.12
CA GLY A 81 7.76 -1.53 13.18
C GLY A 81 7.09 -0.25 12.68
N TRP A 82 6.08 0.23 13.42
CA TRP A 82 5.29 1.39 13.03
C TRP A 82 6.10 2.69 13.11
N GLY A 83 6.14 3.46 12.01
CA GLY A 83 6.84 4.74 11.94
C GLY A 83 8.37 4.63 11.96
N VAL A 84 8.91 3.41 11.86
CA VAL A 84 10.35 3.15 11.76
C VAL A 84 10.67 2.94 10.28
N HIS A 85 11.32 3.92 9.67
CA HIS A 85 11.69 3.89 8.26
C HIS A 85 12.92 4.77 7.98
N ASN A 86 13.58 4.53 6.84
CA ASN A 86 14.62 5.39 6.28
C ASN A 86 14.17 6.12 5.00
N CYS A 87 12.91 5.96 4.59
CA CYS A 87 12.39 6.48 3.33
C CYS A 87 11.93 7.95 3.40
N GLY A 88 11.89 8.59 2.23
CA GLY A 88 11.20 9.84 1.94
C GLY A 88 9.87 9.63 1.20
N HIS A 89 9.13 10.71 0.99
CA HIS A 89 7.81 10.63 0.34
C HIS A 89 7.81 10.30 -1.16
N SER A 90 8.98 10.34 -1.80
CA SER A 90 9.18 9.84 -3.17
C SER A 90 9.19 8.32 -3.27
N GLU A 91 9.25 7.63 -2.13
CA GLU A 91 9.31 6.16 -2.03
C GLU A 91 7.95 5.62 -1.59
N ALA A 92 6.85 6.28 -1.99
CA ALA A 92 5.50 5.86 -1.62
C ALA A 92 5.04 4.68 -2.49
N ALA A 93 4.69 3.58 -1.83
CA ALA A 93 4.19 2.37 -2.45
C ALA A 93 2.74 2.53 -2.96
N GLY A 94 2.46 1.92 -4.11
CA GLY A 94 1.14 1.86 -4.72
C GLY A 94 0.67 0.45 -4.99
N VAL A 95 -0.61 0.34 -5.36
CA VAL A 95 -1.21 -0.90 -5.85
C VAL A 95 -2.02 -0.65 -7.12
N VAL A 96 -2.06 -1.66 -7.98
CA VAL A 96 -3.10 -1.79 -9.01
C VAL A 96 -3.70 -3.17 -8.85
N CYS A 97 -5.00 -3.21 -8.60
CA CYS A 97 -5.76 -4.46 -8.48
C CYS A 97 -6.58 -4.71 -9.75
N SER A 98 -7.06 -5.94 -9.88
CA SER A 98 -7.88 -6.40 -11.01
C SER A 98 -9.34 -6.01 -10.90
N GLY A 99 -9.83 -5.88 -9.67
CA GLY A 99 -11.19 -5.43 -9.43
C GLY A 99 -11.42 -4.04 -10.02
N THR A 100 -12.52 -3.87 -10.73
CA THR A 100 -13.15 -2.56 -10.86
C THR A 100 -14.20 -2.53 -9.76
N ILE A 101 -14.06 -1.71 -8.71
CA ILE A 101 -15.24 -1.46 -7.87
C ILE A 101 -16.26 -0.84 -8.81
N ALA A 102 -17.29 -1.61 -9.17
CA ALA A 102 -18.46 -1.10 -9.82
C ALA A 102 -19.06 -0.09 -8.86
N VAL A 103 -18.85 1.19 -9.13
CA VAL A 103 -19.60 2.25 -8.47
C VAL A 103 -21.06 2.04 -8.91
N PRO A 104 -21.98 1.70 -8.00
CA PRO A 104 -23.39 1.58 -8.36
C PRO A 104 -23.96 2.93 -8.81
#